data_AF-A0A239BLM1-F1
#
_entry.id   AF-A0A239BLM1-F1
#
_cell.length_a   1.000
_cell.length_b   1.000
_cell.length_c   1.000
_cell.angle_alpha   90.00
_cell.angle_beta   90.00
_cell.angle_gamma   90.00
#
_symmetry.space_group_name_H-M   'P 1'
#
loop_
_entity.id
_entity.type
_entity.pdbx_description
1 polymer ?
#
loop_
_entity_poly.entity_id
_entity_poly.type
_entity_poly.pdbx_seq_one_letter_code
_entity_poly.pdbx_strand_id
1 'polypeptide(L)'
;MTSAIAPIDWLPHASQPIAAPDSAAQADAADFSARLMSGAASLGAQTSHASELLSAYAVGENIAPHELVMAMEQAKLSLQLAVEVRNRLVDAYQELTRLQI
;
A
#
# COMPACT_ATOMS: atom_id res chain seq x y z
N MET A 1 -59.28 42.48 12.49
CA MET A 1 -57.99 42.82 11.85
C MET A 1 -56.96 41.89 12.47
N THR A 2 -56.46 40.95 11.66
CA THR A 2 -55.80 39.70 12.05
C THR A 2 -54.42 39.91 12.66
N SER A 3 -54.18 39.41 13.88
CA SER A 3 -52.82 39.20 14.40
C SER A 3 -52.30 37.88 13.86
N ALA A 4 -51.29 37.93 13.01
CA ALA A 4 -50.59 36.75 12.52
C ALA A 4 -49.74 36.14 13.65
N ILE A 5 -49.94 34.85 13.92
CA ILE A 5 -49.05 34.03 14.75
C ILE A 5 -47.73 33.85 13.96
N ALA A 6 -46.61 34.23 14.56
CA ALA A 6 -45.28 33.97 14.02
C ALA A 6 -44.88 32.50 14.28
N PRO A 7 -44.30 31.79 13.31
CA PRO A 7 -43.78 30.44 13.53
C PRO A 7 -42.55 30.47 14.44
N ILE A 8 -42.42 29.45 15.29
CA ILE A 8 -41.30 29.25 16.20
C ILE A 8 -40.07 28.84 15.38
N ASP A 9 -39.07 29.72 15.33
CA ASP A 9 -37.76 29.47 14.72
C ASP A 9 -36.93 28.59 15.66
N TRP A 10 -36.96 27.28 15.43
CA TRP A 10 -36.18 26.29 16.16
C TRP A 10 -34.79 26.19 15.51
N LEU A 11 -33.82 26.89 16.11
CA LEU A 11 -32.36 26.72 15.96
C LEU A 11 -31.76 26.79 14.53
N PRO A 12 -30.67 27.56 14.33
CA PRO A 12 -29.83 27.39 13.16
C PRO A 12 -29.13 26.02 13.24
N HIS A 13 -29.62 25.05 12.49
CA HIS A 13 -28.87 23.84 12.21
C HIS A 13 -27.69 24.29 11.38
N ALA A 14 -26.52 24.31 12.02
CA ALA A 14 -25.26 24.63 11.41
C ALA A 14 -25.18 23.95 10.05
N SER A 15 -25.24 24.75 9.00
CA SER A 15 -24.84 24.38 7.64
C SER A 15 -23.34 24.09 7.69
N GLN A 16 -22.95 22.94 8.20
CA GLN A 16 -21.62 22.42 7.90
C GLN A 16 -21.66 21.99 6.44
N PRO A 17 -20.90 22.64 5.54
CA PRO A 17 -20.71 22.08 4.21
C PRO A 17 -20.11 20.68 4.41
N ILE A 18 -20.79 19.68 3.86
CA ILE A 18 -20.23 18.34 3.73
C ILE A 18 -18.99 18.54 2.85
N ALA A 19 -17.81 18.52 3.45
CA ALA A 19 -16.56 18.55 2.71
C ALA A 19 -16.58 17.38 1.72
N ALA A 20 -16.24 17.68 0.46
CA ALA A 20 -16.18 16.67 -0.60
C ALA A 20 -15.25 15.52 -0.16
N PRO A 21 -15.61 14.25 -0.39
CA PRO A 21 -14.83 13.09 0.04
C PRO A 21 -13.50 12.89 -0.73
N ASP A 22 -13.18 13.75 -1.69
CA ASP A 22 -11.99 13.58 -2.56
C ASP A 22 -10.66 13.64 -1.80
N SER A 23 -10.54 14.51 -0.80
CA SER A 23 -9.24 14.70 -0.12
C SER A 23 -8.82 13.51 0.75
N ALA A 24 -9.76 12.74 1.30
CA ALA A 24 -9.45 11.55 2.09
C ALA A 24 -9.02 10.37 1.18
N ALA A 25 -9.71 10.18 0.05
CA ALA A 25 -9.38 9.12 -0.91
C ALA A 25 -8.00 9.31 -1.58
N GLN A 26 -7.57 10.56 -1.80
CA GLN A 26 -6.25 10.86 -2.37
C GLN A 26 -5.10 10.56 -1.38
N ALA A 27 -5.32 10.76 -0.08
CA ALA A 27 -4.33 10.47 0.96
C ALA A 27 -4.09 8.95 1.10
N ASP A 28 -5.17 8.15 1.13
CA ASP A 28 -5.08 6.69 1.18
C ASP A 28 -4.34 6.09 -0.03
N ALA A 29 -4.54 6.66 -1.22
CA ALA A 29 -3.85 6.22 -2.44
C ALA A 29 -2.34 6.52 -2.38
N ALA A 30 -1.96 7.69 -1.86
CA ALA A 30 -0.56 8.06 -1.66
C ALA A 30 0.12 7.10 -0.66
N ASP A 31 -0.57 6.79 0.45
CA ASP A 31 -0.07 5.86 1.47
C ASP A 31 0.11 4.44 0.93
N PHE A 32 -0.83 3.95 0.13
CA PHE A 32 -0.69 2.66 -0.54
C PHE A 32 0.54 2.61 -1.45
N SER A 33 0.76 3.65 -2.26
CA SER A 33 1.91 3.74 -3.15
C SER A 33 3.24 3.75 -2.37
N ALA A 34 3.29 4.48 -1.25
CA ALA A 34 4.46 4.53 -0.38
C ALA A 34 4.78 3.16 0.22
N ARG A 35 3.75 2.42 0.67
CA ARG A 35 3.92 1.05 1.18
C ARG A 35 4.44 0.10 0.10
N LEU A 36 3.91 0.19 -1.12
CA LEU A 36 4.41 -0.58 -2.28
C LEU A 36 5.88 -0.30 -2.57
N MET A 37 6.27 0.97 -2.60
CA MET A 37 7.66 1.35 -2.84
C MET A 37 8.59 0.87 -1.72
N SER A 38 8.16 1.00 -0.46
CA SER A 38 8.92 0.46 0.68
C SER A 38 9.05 -1.06 0.62
N GLY A 39 8.00 -1.78 0.18
CA GLY A 39 8.02 -3.23 0.00
C GLY A 39 8.99 -3.66 -1.10
N ALA A 40 9.00 -2.95 -2.23
CA ALA A 40 9.95 -3.19 -3.31
C ALA A 40 11.41 -2.94 -2.88
N ALA A 41 11.67 -1.85 -2.14
CA ALA A 41 12.99 -1.57 -1.58
C ALA A 41 13.42 -2.65 -0.57
N SER A 42 12.50 -3.08 0.30
CA SER A 42 12.74 -4.16 1.26
C SER A 42 13.03 -5.50 0.59
N LEU A 43 12.32 -5.84 -0.49
CA LEU A 43 12.59 -7.04 -1.29
C LEU A 43 14.00 -7.01 -1.89
N GLY A 44 14.41 -5.86 -2.42
CA GLY A 44 15.76 -5.66 -2.94
C GLY A 44 16.82 -5.89 -1.86
N ALA A 45 16.62 -5.31 -0.67
CA ALA A 45 17.52 -5.51 0.47
C ALA A 45 17.59 -6.99 0.91
N GLN A 46 16.44 -7.68 1.02
CA GLN A 46 16.38 -9.09 1.39
C GLN A 46 17.10 -9.99 0.37
N THR A 47 16.93 -9.71 -0.92
CA THR A 47 17.58 -10.47 -2.01
C THR A 47 19.09 -10.24 -2.02
N SER A 48 19.53 -9.00 -1.81
CA SER A 48 20.96 -8.65 -1.71
C SER A 48 21.60 -9.33 -0.51
N HIS A 49 20.95 -9.27 0.66
CA HIS A 49 21.45 -9.90 1.88
C HIS A 49 21.59 -11.41 1.73
N ALA A 50 20.59 -12.10 1.15
CA ALA A 50 20.68 -13.53 0.89
C ALA A 50 21.83 -13.87 -0.08
N SER A 51 22.09 -13.01 -1.07
CA SER A 51 23.19 -13.18 -2.02
C SER A 51 24.57 -12.96 -1.38
N GLU A 52 24.68 -11.99 -0.48
CA GLU A 52 25.90 -11.74 0.31
C GLU A 52 26.22 -12.93 1.21
N LEU A 53 25.23 -13.44 1.96
CA LEU A 53 25.42 -14.63 2.80
C LEU A 53 25.82 -15.85 1.95
N LEU A 54 25.24 -16.02 0.77
CA LEU A 54 25.61 -17.10 -0.13
C LEU A 54 27.06 -16.97 -0.60
N SER A 55 27.47 -15.76 -1.00
CA SER A 55 28.83 -15.49 -1.45
C SER A 55 29.85 -15.72 -0.34
N ALA A 56 29.55 -15.21 0.85
CA ALA A 56 30.40 -15.32 2.03
C ALA A 56 30.52 -16.78 2.50
N TYR A 57 29.43 -17.56 2.44
CA TYR A 57 29.48 -19.01 2.69
C TYR A 57 30.31 -19.75 1.63
N ALA A 58 30.19 -19.37 0.35
CA ALA A 58 30.92 -20.00 -0.75
C ALA A 58 32.44 -19.76 -0.70
N VAL A 59 32.90 -18.63 -0.13
CA VAL A 59 34.33 -18.36 0.09
C VAL A 59 34.86 -18.99 1.39
N GLY A 60 34.02 -19.69 2.14
CA GLY A 60 34.41 -20.44 3.34
C GLY A 60 34.36 -19.62 4.63
N GLU A 61 33.65 -18.49 4.67
CA GLU A 61 33.38 -17.82 5.95
C GLU A 61 32.50 -18.71 6.83
N ASN A 62 32.70 -18.58 8.15
CA ASN A 62 31.95 -19.34 9.15
C ASN A 62 30.55 -18.75 9.34
N ILE A 63 29.69 -18.93 8.36
CA ILE A 63 28.28 -18.56 8.40
C ILE A 63 27.46 -19.77 8.79
N ALA A 64 26.52 -19.59 9.71
CA ALA A 64 25.68 -20.69 10.11
C ALA A 64 24.75 -21.09 8.94
N PRO A 65 24.75 -22.35 8.48
CA PRO A 65 23.99 -22.76 7.29
C PRO A 65 22.49 -22.48 7.39
N HIS A 66 21.94 -22.53 8.61
CA HIS A 66 20.54 -22.25 8.86
C HIS A 66 20.17 -20.78 8.57
N GLU A 67 21.07 -19.83 8.85
CA GLU A 67 20.84 -18.41 8.56
C GLU A 67 20.78 -18.16 7.05
N LEU A 68 21.68 -18.79 6.29
CA LEU A 68 21.66 -18.74 4.84
C LEU A 68 20.34 -19.29 4.27
N VAL A 69 19.94 -20.49 4.70
CA VAL A 69 18.70 -21.11 4.22
C VAL A 69 17.48 -20.28 4.59
N MET A 70 17.42 -19.73 5.81
CA MET A 70 16.33 -18.85 6.23
C MET A 70 16.27 -17.57 5.39
N ALA A 71 17.41 -16.92 5.16
CA ALA A 71 17.49 -15.71 4.35
C ALA A 71 17.05 -15.98 2.90
N MET A 72 17.47 -17.11 2.33
CA MET A 72 17.07 -17.53 0.97
C MET A 72 15.56 -17.81 0.88
N GLU A 73 14.99 -18.55 1.84
CA GLU A 73 13.55 -18.86 1.81
C GLU A 73 12.71 -17.60 2.02
N GLN A 74 13.14 -16.69 2.92
CA GLN A 74 12.46 -15.42 3.10
C GLN A 74 12.51 -14.56 1.83
N ALA A 75 13.66 -14.44 1.17
CA ALA A 75 13.79 -13.71 -0.09
C ALA A 75 12.88 -14.31 -1.18
N LYS A 76 12.81 -15.64 -1.26
CA LYS A 76 11.95 -16.37 -2.20
C LYS A 76 10.46 -16.11 -1.95
N LEU A 77 9.98 -16.23 -0.71
CA LEU A 77 8.58 -15.95 -0.35
C LEU A 77 8.21 -14.49 -0.64
N SER A 78 9.08 -13.55 -0.29
CA SER A 78 8.90 -12.12 -0.58
C SER A 78 8.84 -11.85 -2.08
N LEU A 79 9.66 -12.53 -2.88
CA LEU A 79 9.64 -12.39 -4.34
C LEU A 79 8.33 -12.95 -4.93
N GLN A 80 7.86 -14.10 -4.44
CA GLN A 80 6.58 -14.67 -4.87
C GLN A 80 5.43 -13.68 -4.61
N LEU A 81 5.39 -13.09 -3.41
CA LEU A 81 4.41 -12.06 -3.08
C LEU A 81 4.52 -10.85 -4.03
N ALA A 82 5.73 -10.39 -4.33
CA ALA A 82 5.93 -9.25 -5.23
C ALA A 82 5.46 -9.53 -6.66
N VAL A 83 5.61 -10.76 -7.15
CA VAL A 83 5.07 -11.17 -8.45
C VAL A 83 3.55 -11.13 -8.45
N GLU A 84 2.89 -11.64 -7.40
CA GLU A 84 1.43 -11.58 -7.28
C GLU A 84 0.92 -10.13 -7.24
N VAL A 85 1.57 -9.27 -6.48
CA VAL A 85 1.24 -7.84 -6.42
C VAL A 85 1.43 -7.18 -7.78
N ARG A 86 2.55 -7.46 -8.48
CA ARG A 86 2.80 -6.95 -9.83
C ARG A 86 1.69 -7.38 -10.79
N ASN A 87 1.30 -8.65 -10.78
CA ASN A 87 0.24 -9.16 -11.63
C ASN A 87 -1.08 -8.43 -11.35
N ARG A 88 -1.44 -8.28 -10.07
CA ARG A 88 -2.67 -7.58 -9.67
C ARG A 88 -2.69 -6.11 -10.09
N LEU A 89 -1.55 -5.42 -10.03
CA LEU A 89 -1.42 -4.03 -10.50
C LEU A 89 -1.61 -3.92 -12.01
N VAL A 90 -1.02 -4.84 -12.78
CA VAL A 90 -1.20 -4.90 -14.23
C VAL A 90 -2.67 -5.15 -14.59
N ASP A 91 -3.32 -6.09 -13.91
CA ASP A 91 -4.75 -6.38 -14.12
C ASP A 91 -5.63 -5.17 -13.78
N ALA A 92 -5.37 -4.51 -12.65
CA ALA A 92 -6.11 -3.32 -12.24
C ALA A 92 -5.97 -2.17 -13.25
N TYR A 93 -4.77 -1.98 -13.82
CA TYR A 93 -4.54 -0.99 -14.87
C TYR A 93 -5.31 -1.33 -16.15
N GLN A 94 -5.29 -2.60 -16.56
CA GLN A 94 -6.04 -3.06 -17.74
C GLN A 94 -7.55 -2.88 -17.55
N GLU A 95 -8.08 -3.18 -16.37
CA GLU A 95 -9.50 -3.03 -16.06
C GLU A 95 -9.94 -1.57 -16.07
N LEU A 96 -9.15 -0.68 -15.46
CA LEU A 96 -9.43 0.76 -15.47
C LEU A 96 -9.49 1.32 -16.90
N THR A 97 -8.61 0.85 -17.78
CA THR A 97 -8.60 1.26 -19.19
C THR A 97 -9.83 0.73 -19.94
N ARG A 98 -10.31 -0.47 -19.61
CA ARG A 98 -11.50 -1.08 -20.22
C ARG A 98 -12.80 -0.36 -19.87
N LEU A 99 -12.88 0.28 -18.71
CA LEU A 99 -14.04 1.06 -18.28
C LEU A 99 -14.12 2.45 -18.95
N GLN A 100 -13.00 2.97 -19.47
CA GLN A 100 -12.91 4.32 -20.03
C GLN A 100 -13.06 4.40 -21.55
N ILE A 101 -13.05 3.26 -22.25
CA ILE A 101 -13.36 3.15 -23.69
C ILE A 101 -14.85 2.94 -23.91
#